data_AF-A0A2C5XFQ3-F1
#
_entry.id   AF-A0A2C5XFQ3-F1
#
_cell.length_a   1.000
_cell.length_b   1.000
_cell.length_c   1.000
_cell.angle_alpha   90.00
_cell.angle_beta   90.00
_cell.angle_gamma   90.00
#
_symmetry.space_group_name_H-M   'P 1'
#
loop_
_entity.id
_entity.type
_entity.pdbx_description
1 polymer ?
#
loop_
_entity_poly.entity_id
_entity_poly.type
_entity_poly.pdbx_seq_one_letter_code
_entity_poly.pdbx_strand_id
1 'polypeptide(L)'
;MSSAVYDVVEHVIPAAHIREYPRATAERQDDELRLHVRQYVPRDNPRPRRGDVTIVAAHANGFPKELYEPLWDELHREAQRQGFRIRAVWIADAAWQGRSGLLNDGKLGDDPSWLDYARDIVHLVNTFRPPRPLVGVGHSFGANALTNAALLHPRLFAALVLLDPVIGYFDSSPAYLAASPASLSVRRRDRWPSRRVAADAFHRSAYYRAWDPRVLDLWVRHGLRPVHGSGSGSDSAPSSDPSSSSTGGNLHLHAPQLARL
;
A
#
# COMPACT_ATOMS: atom_id res chain seq x y z
N MET A 1 8.46 -15.11 -7.59
CA MET A 1 8.28 -13.68 -7.29
C MET A 1 7.10 -13.21 -8.12
N SER A 2 5.89 -13.56 -7.67
CA SER A 2 4.58 -13.18 -8.21
C SER A 2 4.35 -13.50 -9.69
N SER A 3 5.07 -12.89 -10.64
CA SER A 3 4.88 -13.07 -12.09
C SER A 3 5.10 -14.50 -12.59
N ALA A 4 5.88 -15.32 -11.87
CA ALA A 4 6.08 -16.73 -12.17
C ALA A 4 4.85 -17.60 -11.84
N VAL A 5 4.07 -17.20 -10.83
CA VAL A 5 2.90 -17.94 -10.34
C VAL A 5 1.59 -17.32 -10.87
N TYR A 6 1.60 -16.01 -11.07
CA TYR A 6 0.45 -15.19 -11.39
C TYR A 6 0.65 -14.38 -12.67
N ASP A 7 -0.44 -14.21 -13.41
CA ASP A 7 -0.62 -13.05 -14.28
C ASP A 7 -1.02 -11.86 -13.41
N VAL A 8 -0.23 -10.77 -13.49
CA VAL A 8 -0.47 -9.55 -12.71
C VAL A 8 -1.13 -8.52 -13.62
N VAL A 9 -2.35 -8.14 -13.27
CA VAL A 9 -3.10 -7.09 -13.96
C VAL A 9 -3.17 -5.86 -13.07
N GLU A 10 -2.85 -4.71 -13.63
CA GLU A 10 -2.93 -3.42 -12.94
C GLU A 10 -4.18 -2.67 -13.37
N HIS A 11 -4.87 -2.06 -12.40
CA HIS A 11 -6.05 -1.26 -12.63
C HIS A 11 -5.93 0.08 -11.91
N VAL A 12 -6.56 1.11 -12.47
CA VAL A 12 -6.75 2.39 -11.80
C VAL A 12 -8.22 2.75 -11.81
N ILE A 13 -8.82 2.84 -10.62
CA ILE A 13 -10.23 3.19 -10.43
C ILE A 13 -10.35 4.46 -9.57
N PRO A 14 -11.49 5.18 -9.62
CA PRO A 14 -11.82 6.17 -8.60
C PRO A 14 -11.79 5.55 -7.19
N ALA A 15 -11.40 6.34 -6.20
CA ALA A 15 -11.60 6.03 -4.79
C ALA A 15 -13.09 6.20 -4.43
N ALA A 16 -13.49 5.68 -3.26
CA ALA A 16 -14.85 5.89 -2.76
C ALA A 16 -15.12 7.40 -2.58
N HIS A 17 -16.26 7.84 -3.09
CA HIS A 17 -16.71 9.23 -3.04
C HIS A 17 -17.26 9.59 -1.66
N ILE A 18 -17.02 10.84 -1.27
CA ILE A 18 -17.05 11.41 0.08
C ILE A 18 -16.02 10.74 0.99
N ARG A 19 -15.02 11.52 1.40
CA ARG A 19 -14.02 11.14 2.40
C ARG A 19 -14.55 11.50 3.79
N GLU A 20 -14.05 10.84 4.83
CA GLU A 20 -14.53 11.06 6.20
C GLU A 20 -14.37 12.51 6.65
N TYR A 21 -13.20 13.08 6.36
CA TYR A 21 -12.80 14.37 6.90
C TYR A 21 -12.65 15.41 5.79
N PRO A 22 -12.99 16.69 6.08
CA PRO A 22 -12.88 17.77 5.10
C PRO A 22 -11.48 17.96 4.50
N ARG A 23 -10.42 17.60 5.24
CA ARG A 23 -9.02 17.71 4.79
C ARG A 23 -8.40 16.38 4.36
N ALA A 24 -9.22 15.40 3.99
CA ALA A 24 -8.72 14.21 3.30
C ALA A 24 -8.20 14.54 1.89
N THR A 25 -8.69 15.63 1.30
CA THR A 25 -8.22 16.22 0.03
C THR A 25 -7.65 17.62 0.27
N ALA A 26 -6.79 18.09 -0.65
CA ALA A 26 -6.02 19.32 -0.47
C ALA A 26 -6.83 20.60 -0.71
N GLU A 27 -7.63 20.61 -1.78
CA GLU A 27 -8.32 21.82 -2.24
C GLU A 27 -9.83 21.70 -2.05
N ARG A 28 -10.45 20.69 -2.67
CA ARG A 28 -11.91 20.50 -2.61
C ARG A 28 -12.28 19.15 -2.04
N GLN A 29 -13.30 19.12 -1.19
CA GLN A 29 -13.80 17.87 -0.58
C GLN A 29 -14.34 16.86 -1.60
N ASP A 30 -14.68 17.32 -2.80
CA ASP A 30 -15.16 16.50 -3.92
C ASP A 30 -14.07 16.12 -4.93
N ASP A 31 -12.80 16.46 -4.68
CA ASP A 31 -11.69 16.05 -5.52
C ASP A 31 -11.64 14.52 -5.63
N GLU A 32 -11.69 14.01 -6.87
CA GLU A 32 -11.59 12.58 -7.13
C GLU A 32 -10.15 12.10 -6.89
N LEU A 33 -9.99 11.28 -5.85
CA LEU A 33 -8.82 10.45 -5.61
C LEU A 33 -8.93 9.14 -6.41
N ARG A 34 -7.78 8.54 -6.71
CA ARG A 34 -7.64 7.30 -7.49
C ARG A 34 -6.99 6.21 -6.67
N LEU A 35 -7.39 4.97 -6.92
CA LEU A 35 -6.79 3.76 -6.34
C LEU A 35 -6.04 3.01 -7.43
N HIS A 36 -4.78 2.69 -7.15
CA HIS A 36 -4.01 1.73 -7.92
C HIS A 36 -4.19 0.33 -7.34
N VAL A 37 -4.74 -0.56 -8.16
CA VAL A 37 -5.10 -1.93 -7.77
C VAL A 37 -4.25 -2.92 -8.53
N ARG A 38 -3.76 -3.95 -7.84
CA ARG A 38 -3.20 -5.15 -8.47
C ARG A 38 -4.14 -6.33 -8.29
N GLN A 39 -4.32 -7.05 -9.38
CA GLN A 39 -5.00 -8.32 -9.45
C GLN A 39 -3.99 -9.40 -9.83
N TYR A 40 -3.83 -10.41 -8.98
CA TYR A 40 -2.97 -11.56 -9.24
C TYR A 40 -3.86 -12.75 -9.60
N VAL A 41 -3.77 -13.24 -10.84
CA VAL A 41 -4.54 -14.38 -11.35
C VAL A 41 -3.62 -15.59 -11.49
N PRO A 42 -3.83 -16.71 -10.77
CA PRO A 42 -2.95 -17.87 -10.88
C PRO A 42 -2.89 -18.42 -12.31
N ARG A 43 -1.69 -18.63 -12.83
CA ARG A 43 -1.46 -19.13 -14.19
C ARG A 43 -1.99 -20.55 -14.41
N ASP A 44 -2.05 -21.33 -13.34
CA ASP A 44 -2.60 -22.70 -13.33
C ASP A 44 -4.13 -22.75 -13.17
N ASN A 45 -4.80 -21.59 -13.04
CA ASN A 45 -6.25 -21.49 -12.97
C ASN A 45 -6.84 -20.47 -13.98
N PRO A 46 -6.58 -20.62 -15.29
CA PRO A 46 -7.04 -19.67 -16.31
C PRO A 46 -8.57 -19.67 -16.50
N ARG A 47 -9.28 -20.68 -15.96
CA ARG A 47 -10.74 -20.79 -15.97
C ARG A 47 -11.24 -21.14 -14.56
N PRO A 48 -11.36 -20.14 -13.67
CA PRO A 48 -11.80 -20.36 -12.30
C PRO A 48 -13.19 -21.02 -12.25
N ARG A 49 -13.39 -21.95 -11.32
CA ARG A 49 -14.67 -22.63 -11.11
C ARG A 49 -15.43 -21.98 -9.97
N ARG A 50 -16.72 -22.31 -9.85
CA ARG A 50 -17.52 -21.97 -8.68
C ARG A 50 -16.87 -22.56 -7.43
N GLY A 51 -16.76 -21.77 -6.37
CA GLY A 51 -16.12 -22.17 -5.11
C GLY A 51 -14.64 -21.80 -5.00
N ASP A 52 -13.94 -21.52 -6.11
CA ASP A 52 -12.57 -20.99 -6.01
C ASP A 52 -12.57 -19.68 -5.22
N VAL A 53 -11.56 -19.49 -4.39
CA VAL A 53 -11.49 -18.39 -3.42
C VAL A 53 -10.96 -17.13 -4.08
N THR A 54 -11.67 -16.01 -3.95
CA THR A 54 -11.10 -14.70 -4.26
C THR A 54 -10.64 -14.04 -2.99
N ILE A 55 -9.36 -13.67 -2.94
CA ILE A 55 -8.79 -12.95 -1.81
C ILE A 55 -8.90 -11.45 -2.09
N VAL A 56 -9.45 -10.71 -1.12
CA VAL A 56 -9.40 -9.25 -1.08
C VAL A 56 -8.43 -8.89 0.04
N ALA A 57 -7.24 -8.44 -0.35
CA ALA A 57 -6.16 -8.16 0.58
C ALA A 57 -6.02 -6.66 0.85
N ALA A 58 -5.48 -6.33 2.03
CA ALA A 58 -5.25 -4.97 2.47
C ALA A 58 -3.88 -4.84 3.17
N HIS A 59 -3.07 -3.87 2.71
CA HIS A 59 -1.70 -3.70 3.18
C HIS A 59 -1.63 -2.99 4.53
N ALA A 60 -0.50 -3.13 5.23
CA ALA A 60 -0.21 -2.37 6.44
C ALA A 60 0.22 -0.93 6.13
N ASN A 61 0.04 -0.05 7.11
CA ASN A 61 0.36 1.36 6.97
C ASN A 61 1.87 1.56 6.72
N GLY A 62 2.21 2.26 5.63
CA GLY A 62 3.59 2.51 5.23
C GLY A 62 4.26 1.38 4.44
N PHE A 63 3.52 0.31 4.10
CA PHE A 63 4.03 -0.83 3.32
C PHE A 63 3.33 -0.90 1.96
N PRO A 64 4.06 -0.78 0.83
CA PRO A 64 3.48 -1.00 -0.50
C PRO A 64 2.85 -2.38 -0.64
N LYS A 65 1.72 -2.47 -1.37
CA LYS A 65 1.02 -3.75 -1.61
C LYS A 65 1.89 -4.84 -2.25
N GLU A 66 2.92 -4.46 -2.99
CA GLU A 66 3.84 -5.39 -3.66
C GLU A 66 4.64 -6.24 -2.67
N LEU A 67 4.84 -5.77 -1.43
CA LEU A 67 5.60 -6.52 -0.43
C LEU A 67 4.96 -7.86 -0.05
N TYR A 68 3.68 -8.04 -0.36
CA TYR A 68 2.92 -9.25 -0.08
C TYR A 68 3.03 -10.30 -1.19
N GLU A 69 3.70 -10.00 -2.31
CA GLU A 69 3.89 -10.95 -3.40
C GLU A 69 4.51 -12.29 -2.97
N PRO A 70 5.55 -12.33 -2.09
CA PRO A 70 6.05 -13.59 -1.57
C PRO A 70 5.00 -14.36 -0.76
N LEU A 71 4.15 -13.66 0.01
CA LEU A 71 3.04 -14.29 0.75
C LEU A 71 2.04 -14.93 -0.21
N TRP A 72 1.71 -14.28 -1.33
CA TRP A 72 0.83 -14.87 -2.35
C TRP A 72 1.46 -16.11 -2.97
N ASP A 73 2.76 -16.08 -3.30
CA ASP A 73 3.51 -17.22 -3.83
C ASP A 73 3.50 -18.42 -2.86
N GLU A 74 3.65 -18.19 -1.55
CA GLU A 74 3.57 -19.25 -0.52
C GLU A 74 2.13 -19.76 -0.34
N LEU A 75 1.16 -18.83 -0.25
CA LEU A 75 -0.25 -19.16 -0.04
C LEU A 75 -0.82 -19.98 -1.20
N HIS A 76 -0.42 -19.69 -2.43
CA HIS A 76 -0.80 -20.50 -3.59
C HIS A 76 -0.31 -21.94 -3.47
N ARG A 77 0.96 -22.11 -3.10
CA ARG A 77 1.56 -23.44 -2.89
C ARG A 77 0.85 -24.19 -1.77
N GLU A 78 0.54 -23.53 -0.67
CA GLU A 78 -0.19 -24.16 0.42
C GLU A 78 -1.63 -24.48 0.03
N ALA A 79 -2.31 -23.61 -0.72
CA ALA A 79 -3.66 -23.86 -1.23
C ALA A 79 -3.72 -25.15 -2.08
N GLN A 80 -2.74 -25.35 -2.96
CA GLN A 80 -2.61 -26.57 -3.75
C GLN A 80 -2.45 -27.82 -2.86
N ARG A 81 -1.63 -27.74 -1.80
CA ARG A 81 -1.44 -28.84 -0.84
C ARG A 81 -2.70 -29.15 -0.04
N GLN A 82 -3.46 -28.11 0.32
CA GLN A 82 -4.71 -28.22 1.09
C GLN A 82 -5.93 -28.51 0.20
N GLY A 83 -5.76 -28.61 -1.12
CA GLY A 83 -6.82 -29.01 -2.05
C GLY A 83 -7.87 -27.95 -2.36
N PHE A 84 -7.57 -26.66 -2.14
CA PHE A 84 -8.42 -25.56 -2.60
C PHE A 84 -7.72 -24.68 -3.63
N ARG A 85 -8.48 -23.91 -4.40
CA ARG A 85 -7.94 -23.10 -5.50
C ARG A 85 -8.21 -21.62 -5.28
N ILE A 86 -7.20 -20.81 -5.56
CA ILE A 86 -7.31 -19.36 -5.58
C ILE A 86 -7.80 -18.97 -6.99
N ARG A 87 -8.82 -18.10 -7.04
CA ARG A 87 -9.30 -17.46 -8.27
C ARG A 87 -8.45 -16.24 -8.61
N ALA A 88 -8.28 -15.36 -7.64
CA ALA A 88 -7.51 -14.15 -7.77
C ALA A 88 -7.20 -13.56 -6.38
N VAL A 89 -6.15 -12.76 -6.30
CA VAL A 89 -5.88 -11.85 -5.19
C VAL A 89 -6.05 -10.42 -5.68
N TRP A 90 -6.86 -9.63 -4.99
CA TRP A 90 -7.05 -8.20 -5.26
C TRP A 90 -6.47 -7.39 -4.11
N ILE A 91 -5.63 -6.41 -4.40
CA ILE A 91 -5.10 -5.50 -3.39
C ILE A 91 -4.92 -4.11 -3.99
N ALA A 92 -5.44 -3.09 -3.29
CA ALA A 92 -5.27 -1.69 -3.64
C ALA A 92 -4.32 -1.02 -2.65
N ASP A 93 -3.51 -0.07 -3.11
CA ASP A 93 -2.91 0.86 -2.14
C ASP A 93 -4.00 1.82 -1.64
N ALA A 94 -4.00 2.14 -0.35
CA ALA A 94 -4.83 3.22 0.19
C ALA A 94 -4.59 4.52 -0.59
N ALA A 95 -5.61 5.36 -0.75
CA ALA A 95 -5.56 6.52 -1.65
C ALA A 95 -4.35 7.44 -1.44
N TRP A 96 -3.85 7.53 -0.20
CA TRP A 96 -2.69 8.35 0.19
C TRP A 96 -1.36 7.60 0.28
N GLN A 97 -1.28 6.33 -0.15
CA GLN A 97 -0.08 5.49 -0.01
C GLN A 97 0.33 4.80 -1.31
N GLY A 98 1.57 4.31 -1.33
CA GLY A 98 2.10 3.53 -2.45
C GLY A 98 1.91 4.22 -3.80
N ARG A 99 1.41 3.47 -4.78
CA ARG A 99 1.16 3.98 -6.13
C ARG A 99 -0.10 4.84 -6.20
N SER A 100 -1.14 4.57 -5.40
CA SER A 100 -2.32 5.42 -5.30
C SER A 100 -1.95 6.85 -4.87
N GLY A 101 -1.08 6.98 -3.87
CA GLY A 101 -0.61 8.28 -3.40
C GLY A 101 0.13 9.09 -4.48
N LEU A 102 0.87 8.42 -5.38
CA LEU A 102 1.48 9.09 -6.53
C LEU A 102 0.47 9.56 -7.57
N LEU A 103 -0.58 8.78 -7.81
CA LEU A 103 -1.66 9.16 -8.73
C LEU A 103 -2.45 10.36 -8.20
N ASN A 104 -2.43 10.56 -6.89
CA ASN A 104 -3.14 11.61 -6.18
C ASN A 104 -2.22 12.76 -5.74
N ASP A 105 -1.00 12.83 -6.27
CA ASP A 105 -0.06 13.90 -5.95
C ASP A 105 -0.71 15.26 -6.28
N GLY A 106 -0.63 16.20 -5.34
CA GLY A 106 -1.31 17.50 -5.42
C GLY A 106 -2.79 17.51 -4.99
N LYS A 107 -3.45 16.35 -4.81
CA LYS A 107 -4.85 16.26 -4.35
C LYS A 107 -5.02 15.79 -2.91
N LEU A 108 -3.97 15.21 -2.31
CA LEU A 108 -4.02 14.68 -0.95
C LEU A 108 -3.96 15.80 0.08
N GLY A 109 -4.92 15.82 0.99
CA GLY A 109 -4.84 16.64 2.18
C GLY A 109 -4.01 15.98 3.27
N ASP A 110 -4.06 16.55 4.47
CA ASP A 110 -3.28 16.16 5.65
C ASP A 110 -4.14 15.53 6.77
N ASP A 111 -5.37 15.10 6.46
CA ASP A 111 -6.25 14.39 7.41
C ASP A 111 -6.97 13.18 6.77
N PRO A 112 -6.23 12.13 6.34
CA PRO A 112 -6.84 10.92 5.79
C PRO A 112 -7.43 10.04 6.89
N SER A 113 -8.64 9.51 6.67
CA SER A 113 -9.26 8.56 7.58
C SER A 113 -8.96 7.11 7.22
N TRP A 114 -8.68 6.27 8.22
CA TRP A 114 -8.55 4.83 8.02
C TRP A 114 -9.86 4.18 7.55
N LEU A 115 -11.01 4.74 7.92
CA LEU A 115 -12.32 4.27 7.47
C LEU A 115 -12.52 4.49 5.97
N ASP A 116 -11.84 5.47 5.39
CA ASP A 116 -11.90 5.65 3.95
C ASP A 116 -11.29 4.47 3.20
N TYR A 117 -10.24 3.84 3.73
CA TYR A 117 -9.66 2.66 3.08
C TYR A 117 -10.63 1.46 3.14
N ALA A 118 -11.43 1.34 4.20
CA ALA A 118 -12.51 0.36 4.25
C ALA A 118 -13.58 0.62 3.18
N ARG A 119 -13.98 1.89 2.99
CA ARG A 119 -14.91 2.29 1.92
C ARG A 119 -14.32 2.05 0.53
N ASP A 120 -13.03 2.33 0.35
CA ASP A 120 -12.29 2.08 -0.89
C ASP A 120 -12.27 0.59 -1.24
N ILE A 121 -12.12 -0.31 -0.24
CA ILE A 121 -12.18 -1.76 -0.43
C ILE A 121 -13.60 -2.21 -0.84
N VAL A 122 -14.64 -1.70 -0.19
CA VAL A 122 -16.04 -2.00 -0.58
C VAL A 122 -16.31 -1.49 -2.01
N HIS A 123 -15.83 -0.30 -2.33
CA HIS A 123 -15.93 0.28 -3.68
C HIS A 123 -15.23 -0.60 -4.72
N LEU A 124 -13.99 -1.02 -4.47
CA LEU A 124 -13.26 -1.96 -5.34
C LEU A 124 -14.06 -3.23 -5.61
N VAL A 125 -14.63 -3.85 -4.57
CA VAL A 125 -15.44 -5.07 -4.75
C VAL A 125 -16.68 -4.80 -5.59
N ASN A 126 -17.37 -3.67 -5.38
CA ASN A 126 -18.55 -3.31 -6.15
C ASN A 126 -18.24 -2.95 -7.62
N THR A 127 -17.05 -2.41 -7.88
CA THR A 127 -16.57 -2.05 -9.21
C THR A 127 -16.21 -3.29 -10.02
N PHE A 128 -15.42 -4.21 -9.47
CA PHE A 128 -14.97 -5.41 -10.20
C PHE A 128 -15.89 -6.62 -10.06
N ARG A 129 -16.79 -6.62 -9.07
CA ARG A 129 -17.80 -7.67 -8.80
C ARG A 129 -17.23 -9.10 -8.82
N PRO A 130 -16.12 -9.39 -8.12
CA PRO A 130 -15.55 -10.72 -8.12
C PRO A 130 -16.55 -11.77 -7.58
N PRO A 131 -16.60 -12.99 -8.15
CA PRO A 131 -17.47 -14.04 -7.66
C PRO A 131 -17.10 -14.50 -6.24
N ARG A 132 -18.10 -14.85 -5.45
CA ARG A 132 -17.94 -15.45 -4.11
C ARG A 132 -17.37 -16.89 -4.19
N PRO A 133 -16.71 -17.39 -3.13
CA PRO A 133 -16.45 -16.74 -1.84
C PRO A 133 -15.35 -15.68 -1.91
N LEU A 134 -15.56 -14.57 -1.20
CA LEU A 134 -14.55 -13.54 -0.95
C LEU A 134 -13.96 -13.76 0.44
N VAL A 135 -12.63 -13.82 0.55
CA VAL A 135 -11.91 -13.92 1.81
C VAL A 135 -11.07 -12.67 1.99
N GLY A 136 -11.22 -11.99 3.12
CA GLY A 136 -10.40 -10.83 3.45
C GLY A 136 -9.07 -11.27 4.08
N VAL A 137 -7.94 -10.74 3.60
CA VAL A 137 -6.62 -10.97 4.22
C VAL A 137 -5.94 -9.63 4.48
N GLY A 138 -5.85 -9.22 5.74
CA GLY A 138 -5.35 -7.89 6.10
C GLY A 138 -4.20 -7.96 7.09
N HIS A 139 -3.30 -6.97 7.03
CA HIS A 139 -2.22 -6.80 8.01
C HIS A 139 -2.31 -5.43 8.67
N SER A 140 -2.24 -5.38 10.01
CA SER A 140 -2.19 -4.13 10.78
C SER A 140 -3.33 -3.17 10.42
N PHE A 141 -3.02 -1.98 9.90
CA PHE A 141 -3.96 -1.04 9.29
C PHE A 141 -4.94 -1.68 8.29
N GLY A 142 -4.45 -2.51 7.37
CA GLY A 142 -5.31 -3.19 6.40
C GLY A 142 -6.24 -4.23 7.04
N ALA A 143 -5.82 -4.86 8.13
CA ALA A 143 -6.69 -5.75 8.91
C ALA A 143 -7.82 -4.97 9.58
N ASN A 144 -7.52 -3.79 10.13
CA ASN A 144 -8.53 -2.86 10.64
C ASN A 144 -9.52 -2.44 9.53
N ALA A 145 -9.01 -2.07 8.34
CA ALA A 145 -9.84 -1.67 7.22
C ALA A 145 -10.78 -2.80 6.75
N LEU A 146 -10.30 -4.04 6.66
CA LEU A 146 -11.16 -5.19 6.30
C LEU A 146 -12.21 -5.51 7.36
N THR A 147 -11.89 -5.37 8.65
CA THR A 147 -12.86 -5.51 9.73
C THR A 147 -13.95 -4.44 9.60
N ASN A 148 -13.58 -3.18 9.35
CA ASN A 148 -14.55 -2.12 9.12
C ASN A 148 -15.38 -2.34 7.85
N ALA A 149 -14.78 -2.85 6.76
CA ALA A 149 -15.52 -3.22 5.55
C ALA A 149 -16.54 -4.34 5.82
N ALA A 150 -16.19 -5.31 6.67
CA ALA A 150 -17.11 -6.35 7.12
C ALA A 150 -18.23 -5.78 8.01
N LEU A 151 -17.97 -4.77 8.83
CA LEU A 151 -19.01 -4.09 9.60
C LEU A 151 -19.98 -3.29 8.70
N LEU A 152 -19.44 -2.57 7.70
CA LEU A 152 -20.24 -1.83 6.72
C LEU A 152 -21.08 -2.75 5.84
N HIS A 153 -20.57 -3.95 5.52
CA HIS A 153 -21.28 -4.92 4.69
C HIS A 153 -21.10 -6.35 5.26
N PRO A 154 -21.90 -6.78 6.27
CA PRO A 154 -21.72 -8.03 7.00
C PRO A 154 -21.70 -9.32 6.16
N ARG A 155 -22.28 -9.28 4.97
CA ARG A 155 -22.26 -10.41 4.02
C ARG A 155 -21.11 -10.39 3.03
N LEU A 156 -20.18 -9.43 3.12
CA LEU A 156 -19.13 -9.21 2.12
C LEU A 156 -18.16 -10.40 2.05
N PHE A 157 -17.56 -10.76 3.19
CA PHE A 157 -16.57 -11.82 3.28
C PHE A 157 -17.19 -13.11 3.82
N ALA A 158 -16.70 -14.24 3.30
CA ALA A 158 -16.95 -15.57 3.85
C ALA A 158 -16.04 -15.86 5.07
N ALA A 159 -14.85 -15.26 5.09
CA ALA A 159 -13.89 -15.33 6.19
C ALA A 159 -12.94 -14.13 6.17
N LEU A 160 -12.36 -13.82 7.34
CA LEU A 160 -11.30 -12.83 7.51
C LEU A 160 -10.06 -13.52 8.11
N VAL A 161 -8.89 -13.21 7.57
CA VAL A 161 -7.58 -13.54 8.12
C VAL A 161 -6.90 -12.23 8.49
N LEU A 162 -6.67 -12.00 9.78
CA LEU A 162 -6.17 -10.73 10.31
C LEU A 162 -4.78 -10.95 10.91
N LEU A 163 -3.77 -10.36 10.29
CA LEU A 163 -2.37 -10.40 10.72
C LEU A 163 -2.09 -9.15 11.58
N ASP A 164 -1.81 -9.35 12.87
CA ASP A 164 -1.51 -8.28 13.84
C ASP A 164 -2.46 -7.06 13.74
N PRO A 165 -3.79 -7.26 13.85
CA PRO A 165 -4.75 -6.20 13.60
C PRO A 165 -4.62 -5.05 14.59
N VAL A 166 -4.66 -3.81 14.08
CA VAL A 166 -4.73 -2.61 14.93
C VAL A 166 -6.19 -2.34 15.25
N ILE A 167 -6.71 -3.00 16.28
CA ILE A 167 -8.08 -2.83 16.77
C ILE A 167 -8.01 -2.57 18.28
N GLY A 168 -8.52 -1.42 18.71
CA GLY A 168 -8.51 -1.04 20.10
C GLY A 168 -9.11 0.34 20.29
N TYR A 169 -9.24 0.75 21.55
CA TYR A 169 -9.62 2.11 21.88
C TYR A 169 -8.46 3.05 21.54
N PHE A 170 -8.77 4.13 20.83
CA PHE A 170 -7.81 5.19 20.60
C PHE A 170 -7.57 5.93 21.92
N ASP A 171 -6.39 5.71 22.51
CA ASP A 171 -5.90 6.53 23.60
C ASP A 171 -5.19 7.74 23.01
N SER A 172 -5.69 8.95 23.30
CA SER A 172 -5.06 10.20 22.87
C SER A 172 -4.12 10.76 23.93
N SER A 173 -3.77 9.98 24.97
CA SER A 173 -2.83 10.41 25.99
C SER A 173 -1.46 10.72 25.35
N PRO A 174 -0.75 11.76 25.83
CA PRO A 174 0.58 12.09 25.31
C PRO A 174 1.56 10.91 25.37
N ALA A 175 1.45 10.07 26.39
CA ALA A 175 2.28 8.87 26.55
C ALA A 175 2.00 7.83 25.45
N TYR A 176 0.73 7.56 25.15
CA TYR A 176 0.36 6.64 24.08
C TYR A 176 0.78 7.18 22.72
N LEU A 177 0.53 8.47 22.45
CA LEU A 177 0.94 9.10 21.20
C LEU A 177 2.46 9.05 21.03
N ALA A 178 3.23 9.36 22.07
CA ALA A 178 4.70 9.31 22.03
C ALA A 178 5.26 7.89 21.77
N ALA A 179 4.59 6.86 22.29
CA ALA A 179 4.98 5.46 22.10
C ALA A 179 4.43 4.85 20.79
N SER A 180 3.54 5.55 20.08
CA SER A 180 2.88 5.02 18.89
C SER A 180 3.89 4.70 17.77
N PRO A 181 3.62 3.68 16.92
CA PRO A 181 4.43 3.39 15.73
C PRO A 181 4.59 4.61 14.80
N ALA A 182 3.60 5.51 14.81
CA ALA A 182 3.61 6.79 14.12
C ALA A 182 4.74 7.70 14.61
N SER A 183 4.76 8.00 15.92
CA SER A 183 5.80 8.82 16.54
C SER A 183 7.20 8.24 16.37
N LEU A 184 7.35 6.92 16.48
CA LEU A 184 8.64 6.24 16.25
C LEU A 184 9.13 6.32 14.80
N SER A 185 8.23 6.58 13.86
CA SER A 185 8.56 6.67 12.43
C SER A 185 8.96 8.07 11.99
N VAL A 186 8.59 9.12 12.73
CA VAL A 186 8.90 10.53 12.41
C VAL A 186 10.39 10.79 12.23
N ARG A 187 11.22 10.13 13.04
CA ARG A 187 12.69 10.31 13.02
C ARG A 187 13.40 9.39 12.04
N ARG A 188 12.66 8.52 11.33
CA ARG A 188 13.28 7.59 10.38
C ARG A 188 13.76 8.37 9.18
N ARG A 189 15.00 8.09 8.78
CA ARG A 189 15.52 8.57 7.50
C ARG A 189 14.59 8.11 6.39
N ASP A 190 14.19 9.06 5.54
CA ASP A 190 13.26 8.85 4.44
C ASP A 190 13.83 9.30 3.09
N ARG A 191 15.04 9.89 3.06
CA ARG A 191 15.71 10.34 1.84
C ARG A 191 17.07 9.72 1.63
N TRP A 192 17.36 9.34 0.39
CA TRP A 192 18.66 8.80 -0.03
C TRP A 192 19.12 9.38 -1.35
N PRO A 193 20.43 9.54 -1.58
CA PRO A 193 20.97 10.02 -2.86
C PRO A 193 20.68 9.10 -4.06
N SER A 194 20.50 7.80 -3.81
CA SER A 194 20.18 6.83 -4.85
C SER A 194 19.55 5.57 -4.26
N ARG A 195 18.94 4.75 -5.13
CA ARG A 195 18.34 3.46 -4.75
C ARG A 195 19.38 2.50 -4.18
N ARG A 196 20.57 2.48 -4.77
CA ARG A 196 21.70 1.66 -4.32
C ARG A 196 22.11 2.04 -2.89
N VAL A 197 22.28 3.33 -2.61
CA VAL A 197 22.62 3.81 -1.26
C VAL A 197 21.52 3.49 -0.24
N ALA A 198 20.25 3.57 -0.64
CA ALA A 198 19.13 3.15 0.20
C ALA A 198 19.14 1.64 0.48
N ALA A 199 19.35 0.81 -0.55
CA ALA A 199 19.46 -0.63 -0.42
C ALA A 199 20.57 -1.03 0.55
N ASP A 200 21.77 -0.47 0.39
CA ASP A 200 22.91 -0.70 1.27
C ASP A 200 22.59 -0.33 2.73
N ALA A 201 21.86 0.78 2.94
CA ALA A 201 21.42 1.20 4.27
C ALA A 201 20.38 0.24 4.87
N PHE A 202 19.43 -0.25 4.07
CA PHE A 202 18.44 -1.22 4.53
C PHE A 202 19.10 -2.56 4.90
N HIS A 203 20.01 -3.09 4.08
CA HIS A 203 20.75 -4.31 4.42
C HIS A 203 21.63 -4.17 5.67
N ARG A 204 22.11 -2.97 6.01
CA ARG A 204 22.82 -2.71 7.26
C ARG A 204 21.92 -2.51 8.48
N SER A 205 20.63 -2.30 8.31
CA SER A 205 19.68 -2.14 9.42
C SER A 205 19.29 -3.49 10.02
N ALA A 206 19.41 -3.62 11.35
CA ALA A 206 18.97 -4.84 12.05
C ALA A 206 17.47 -5.11 11.84
N TYR A 207 16.66 -4.06 11.75
CA TYR A 207 15.21 -4.17 11.52
C TYR A 207 14.89 -4.84 10.18
N TYR A 208 15.51 -4.38 9.09
CA TYR A 208 15.25 -4.89 7.75
C TYR A 208 15.94 -6.23 7.47
N ARG A 209 17.08 -6.53 8.13
CA ARG A 209 17.75 -7.83 8.00
C ARG A 209 16.91 -9.02 8.51
N ALA A 210 15.96 -8.77 9.40
CA ALA A 210 15.07 -9.81 9.90
C ALA A 210 13.97 -10.18 8.88
N TRP A 211 13.78 -9.40 7.81
CA TRP A 211 12.75 -9.66 6.81
C TRP A 211 13.19 -10.77 5.84
N ASP A 212 12.21 -11.45 5.24
CA ASP A 212 12.47 -12.33 4.10
C ASP A 212 13.20 -11.51 3.00
N PRO A 213 14.33 -11.99 2.47
CA PRO A 213 15.10 -11.28 1.45
C PRO A 213 14.27 -10.86 0.24
N ARG A 214 13.27 -11.68 -0.14
CA ARG A 214 12.35 -11.38 -1.25
C ARG A 214 11.50 -10.13 -0.96
N VAL A 215 11.06 -9.98 0.29
CA VAL A 215 10.29 -8.81 0.72
C VAL A 215 11.18 -7.58 0.79
N LEU A 216 12.41 -7.71 1.29
CA LEU A 216 13.37 -6.61 1.33
C LEU A 216 13.74 -6.09 -0.06
N ASP A 217 13.92 -7.00 -1.03
CA ASP A 217 14.14 -6.61 -2.43
C ASP A 217 12.96 -5.82 -3.00
N LEU A 218 11.74 -6.24 -2.70
CA LEU A 218 10.53 -5.54 -3.10
C LEU A 218 10.41 -4.19 -2.39
N TRP A 219 10.85 -4.07 -1.14
CA TRP A 219 10.95 -2.80 -0.41
C TRP A 219 11.93 -1.85 -1.07
N VAL A 220 13.10 -2.33 -1.46
CA VAL A 220 14.08 -1.53 -2.21
C VAL A 220 13.50 -1.07 -3.56
N ARG A 221 12.65 -1.86 -4.22
CA ARG A 221 12.06 -1.53 -5.52
C ARG A 221 10.84 -0.61 -5.42
N HIS A 222 9.89 -0.92 -4.54
CA HIS A 222 8.58 -0.28 -4.48
C HIS A 222 8.44 0.69 -3.29
N GLY A 223 9.28 0.57 -2.28
CA GLY A 223 9.28 1.44 -1.11
C GLY A 223 9.91 2.82 -1.33
N LEU A 224 10.55 3.06 -2.49
CA LEU A 224 11.24 4.33 -2.79
C LEU A 224 10.74 4.94 -4.11
N ARG A 225 10.47 6.25 -4.09
CA ARG A 225 10.16 7.06 -5.27
C ARG A 225 11.26 8.08 -5.57
N PRO A 226 11.49 8.46 -6.84
CA PRO A 226 12.27 9.65 -7.16
C PRO A 226 11.65 10.91 -6.57
N VAL A 227 12.49 11.81 -6.10
CA VAL A 227 12.13 13.19 -5.77
C VAL A 227 13.10 14.11 -6.49
N HIS A 228 12.55 15.11 -7.17
CA HIS A 228 13.37 16.19 -7.70
C HIS A 228 13.94 16.97 -6.50
N GLY A 229 15.26 17.19 -6.51
CA GLY A 229 15.88 18.02 -5.49
C GLY A 229 15.23 19.40 -5.52
N SER A 230 14.63 19.83 -4.41
CA SER A 230 14.54 21.27 -4.17
C SER A 230 15.98 21.75 -4.14
N GLY A 231 16.39 22.48 -5.17
CA GLY A 231 17.60 23.29 -5.10
C GLY A 231 17.48 24.11 -3.81
N SER A 232 18.48 23.96 -2.94
CA SER A 232 18.70 24.93 -1.88
C SER A 232 18.70 26.32 -2.52
N GLY A 233 17.83 27.20 -2.06
CA GLY A 233 17.84 28.59 -2.48
C GLY A 233 19.23 29.19 -2.25
N SER A 234 19.89 29.54 -3.34
CA SER A 234 20.91 30.57 -3.39
C SER A 234 20.75 31.26 -4.73
N ASP A 235 20.33 32.52 -4.69
CA ASP A 235 20.29 33.41 -5.83
C ASP A 235 21.64 33.41 -6.54
N SER A 236 21.66 33.04 -7.82
CA SER A 236 22.46 33.69 -8.85
C SER A 236 22.05 33.21 -10.24
N ALA A 237 22.04 34.17 -11.16
CA ALA A 237 21.42 34.20 -12.50
C ALA A 237 21.80 33.05 -13.46
N PRO A 238 21.03 32.82 -14.54
CA PRO A 238 21.25 31.71 -15.45
C PRO A 238 22.40 32.00 -16.42
N SER A 239 23.37 31.09 -16.49
CA SER A 239 24.30 30.99 -17.62
C SER A 239 23.97 29.73 -18.43
N SER A 240 23.73 29.93 -19.73
CA SER A 240 23.43 28.92 -20.74
C SER A 240 24.64 28.05 -21.08
N ASP A 241 24.53 26.73 -20.93
CA ASP A 241 25.18 25.78 -21.83
C ASP A 241 24.55 24.37 -21.73
N PRO A 242 24.19 23.69 -22.83
CA PRO A 242 23.57 22.37 -22.79
C PRO A 242 24.56 21.27 -23.20
N SER A 243 25.15 20.55 -22.23
CA SER A 243 25.66 19.19 -22.49
C SER A 243 25.89 18.35 -21.23
N SER A 244 25.56 17.06 -21.34
CA SER A 244 25.88 15.92 -20.44
C SER A 244 24.94 15.55 -19.27
N SER A 245 24.13 14.52 -19.54
CA SER A 245 23.99 13.22 -18.83
C SER A 245 23.93 13.07 -17.30
N SER A 246 22.98 12.19 -16.90
CA SER A 246 22.83 11.44 -15.64
C SER A 246 21.96 12.08 -14.55
N THR A 247 20.65 11.91 -14.66
CA THR A 247 19.72 12.22 -13.57
C THR A 247 19.79 11.16 -12.47
N GLY A 248 20.83 11.25 -11.64
CA GLY A 248 20.83 10.68 -10.29
C GLY A 248 19.89 11.50 -9.40
N GLY A 249 18.59 11.23 -9.47
CA GLY A 249 17.59 11.89 -8.63
C GLY A 249 17.64 11.34 -7.20
N ASN A 250 17.51 12.24 -6.22
CA ASN A 250 17.27 11.87 -4.83
C ASN A 250 16.01 10.98 -4.74
N LEU A 251 15.98 10.06 -3.78
CA LEU A 251 14.83 9.20 -3.53
C LEU A 251 14.17 9.52 -2.18
N HIS A 252 12.87 9.29 -2.11
CA HIS A 252 12.04 9.41 -0.91
C HIS A 252 11.32 8.10 -0.61
N LEU A 253 11.17 7.74 0.67
CA LEU A 253 10.40 6.58 1.10
C LEU A 253 8.90 6.80 0.86
N HIS A 254 8.18 5.80 0.37
CA HIS A 254 6.73 5.88 0.20
C HIS A 254 5.95 5.98 1.52
N ALA A 255 6.55 5.59 2.65
CA ALA A 255 5.91 5.71 3.94
C ALA A 255 5.66 7.21 4.23
N PRO A 256 4.41 7.64 4.44
CA PRO A 256 4.16 8.99 4.90
C PRO A 256 4.93 9.17 6.21
N GLN A 257 5.69 10.27 6.31
CA GLN A 257 6.14 10.74 7.60
C GLN A 257 4.86 10.94 8.42
N LEU A 258 4.64 10.09 9.41
CA LEU A 258 3.54 10.15 10.37
C LEU A 258 3.64 11.41 11.28
N ALA A 259 4.38 12.43 10.84
CA ALA A 259 4.72 13.67 11.55
C ALA A 259 4.00 14.91 10.99
N ARG A 260 3.20 14.76 9.94
CA ARG A 260 2.32 15.80 9.42
C ARG A 260 0.88 15.28 9.24
N LEU A 261 0.47 14.43 10.18
CA LEU A 261 -0.91 14.11 10.50
C LEU A 261 -1.12 14.57 11.94
#